data_AF-A0A2B8ASF7-F1
#
_entry.id   AF-A0A2B8ASF7-F1
#
_cell.length_a   1.000
_cell.length_b   1.000
_cell.length_c   1.000
_cell.angle_alpha   90.00
_cell.angle_beta   90.00
_cell.angle_gamma   90.00
#
_symmetry.space_group_name_H-M   'P 1'
#
loop_
_entity.id
_entity.type
_entity.pdbx_description
1 polymer ?
#
loop_
_entity_poly.entity_id
_entity_poly.type
_entity_poly.pdbx_seq_one_letter_code
_entity_poly.pdbx_strand_id
1 'polypeptide(L)'
;MTPAQLSGTVLSTVRRAVQDGELRVPVPGRVVVKPAARPGLGDYATAVALQLAGPSGLPARRVAEILRPRLAGAPGIRRVDIAGPGFLNITLADDTATLLVRDILAAGLRYGHSSVLAGEVHQLHCPYELRAVVTTDTLARLLRSQGAAVRTSCEQVPDPAWAAPLGVRLDAHGTPPVPLPTVRPVPAPPLSSAPGSVPAEDPAVPGSVPAEDSAVPGSVRADVPAVPESVRADVPAVPESVPADDLAVPESVPADDLAVPESVRADDPAPDRLPTPDRLPTPDRLPTPD
;
A
#
# COMPACT_ATOMS: atom_id res chain seq x y z
N MET A 1 9.73 7.65 4.05
CA MET A 1 9.02 8.05 2.82
C MET A 1 8.87 6.81 1.94
N THR A 2 7.64 6.38 1.64
CA THR A 2 7.36 5.21 0.79
C THR A 2 7.31 5.58 -0.70
N PRO A 3 7.41 4.61 -1.63
CA PRO A 3 7.21 4.86 -3.06
C PRO A 3 5.85 5.50 -3.38
N ALA A 4 4.79 5.09 -2.68
CA ALA A 4 3.45 5.66 -2.86
C ALA A 4 3.38 7.12 -2.39
N GLN A 5 3.98 7.43 -1.23
CA GLN A 5 4.12 8.81 -0.74
C GLN A 5 4.95 9.66 -1.70
N LEU A 6 6.02 9.09 -2.28
CA LEU A 6 6.85 9.79 -3.27
C LEU A 6 6.06 10.07 -4.56
N SER A 7 5.34 9.09 -5.10
CA SER A 7 4.41 9.28 -6.23
C SER A 7 3.38 10.39 -5.94
N GLY A 8 2.78 10.38 -4.74
CA GLY A 8 1.84 11.42 -4.31
C GLY A 8 2.49 12.80 -4.21
N THR A 9 3.70 12.86 -3.67
CA THR A 9 4.49 14.10 -3.56
C THR A 9 4.82 14.67 -4.93
N VAL A 10 5.25 13.82 -5.88
CA VAL A 10 5.51 14.26 -7.25
C VAL A 10 4.24 14.76 -7.93
N LEU A 11 3.12 14.04 -7.79
CA LEU A 11 1.84 14.48 -8.34
C LEU A 11 1.39 15.82 -7.75
N SER A 12 1.50 16.00 -6.43
CA SER A 12 1.17 17.27 -5.76
C SER A 12 2.05 18.42 -6.23
N THR A 13 3.33 18.13 -6.50
CA THR A 13 4.29 19.11 -7.01
C THR A 13 3.93 19.55 -8.43
N VAL A 14 3.56 18.59 -9.29
CA VAL A 14 3.07 18.89 -10.65
C VAL A 14 1.79 19.73 -10.59
N ARG A 15 0.84 19.38 -9.72
CA ARG A 15 -0.40 20.16 -9.52
C ARG A 15 -0.10 21.61 -9.14
N ARG A 16 0.81 21.83 -8.20
CA ARG A 16 1.23 23.18 -7.79
C ARG A 16 1.89 23.95 -8.93
N ALA A 17 2.80 23.33 -9.67
CA ALA A 17 3.43 23.98 -10.83
C ALA A 17 2.42 24.39 -11.92
N VAL A 18 1.33 23.63 -12.07
CA VAL A 18 0.21 24.01 -12.97
C VAL A 18 -0.61 25.16 -12.39
N GLN A 19 -0.94 25.12 -11.09
CA GLN A 19 -1.67 26.18 -10.42
C GLN A 19 -0.93 27.51 -10.43
N ASP A 20 0.39 27.48 -10.26
CA ASP A 20 1.26 28.67 -10.28
C ASP A 20 1.51 29.19 -11.72
N GLY A 21 0.96 28.53 -12.74
CA GLY A 21 1.05 28.95 -14.15
C GLY A 21 2.39 28.66 -14.82
N GLU A 22 3.33 28.02 -14.14
CA GLU A 22 4.65 27.63 -14.66
C GLU A 22 4.55 26.50 -15.69
N LEU A 23 3.55 25.62 -15.56
CA LEU A 23 3.25 24.56 -16.51
C LEU A 23 1.79 24.68 -16.98
N ARG A 24 1.58 24.79 -18.29
CA ARG A 24 0.23 24.79 -18.88
C ARG A 24 -0.09 23.42 -19.44
N VAL A 25 -0.37 22.47 -18.55
CA VAL A 25 -0.65 21.06 -18.90
C VAL A 25 -1.84 20.50 -18.14
N PRO A 26 -2.59 19.55 -18.72
CA PRO A 26 -3.53 18.75 -17.96
C PRO A 26 -2.76 17.94 -16.91
N VAL A 27 -3.23 17.98 -15.67
CA VAL A 27 -2.61 17.25 -14.57
C VAL A 27 -2.80 15.75 -14.79
N PRO A 28 -1.72 14.94 -14.76
CA PRO A 28 -1.84 13.49 -14.90
C PRO A 28 -2.61 12.89 -13.73
N GLY A 29 -3.47 11.90 -13.99
CA GLY A 29 -4.22 11.21 -12.93
C GLY A 29 -3.34 10.40 -11.98
N ARG A 30 -2.18 9.93 -12.45
CA ARG A 30 -1.22 9.14 -11.66
C ARG A 30 0.20 9.42 -12.11
N VAL A 31 1.12 9.51 -11.15
CA VAL A 31 2.56 9.52 -11.40
C VAL A 31 3.17 8.23 -10.85
N VAL A 32 4.00 7.58 -11.66
CA VAL A 32 4.72 6.37 -11.26
C VAL A 32 6.18 6.74 -10.98
N VAL A 33 6.66 6.33 -9.81
CA VAL A 33 8.08 6.30 -9.47
C VAL A 33 8.54 4.85 -9.51
N LYS A 34 9.74 4.62 -10.05
CA LYS A 34 10.36 3.30 -10.12
C LYS A 34 11.69 3.33 -9.38
N PRO A 35 12.18 2.20 -8.84
CA PRO A 35 13.56 2.11 -8.38
C PRO A 35 14.53 2.55 -9.47
N ALA A 36 15.61 3.22 -9.08
CA ALA A 36 16.62 3.67 -10.05
C ALA A 36 17.26 2.46 -10.75
N ALA A 37 17.47 2.58 -12.06
CA ALA A 37 17.94 1.47 -12.90
C ALA A 37 19.41 1.09 -12.68
N ARG A 38 20.21 1.97 -12.07
CA ARG A 38 21.64 1.74 -11.82
C ARG A 38 22.05 2.30 -10.46
N PRO A 39 23.00 1.65 -9.76
CA PRO A 39 23.63 2.21 -8.57
C PRO A 39 24.22 3.60 -8.86
N GLY A 40 24.00 4.56 -7.96
CA GLY A 40 24.51 5.93 -8.08
C GLY A 40 23.57 6.93 -8.78
N LEU A 41 22.42 6.50 -9.31
CA LEU A 41 21.40 7.39 -9.89
C LEU A 41 20.25 7.72 -8.89
N GLY A 42 20.54 7.67 -7.59
CA GLY A 42 19.54 7.81 -6.51
C GLY A 42 18.76 6.53 -6.23
N ASP A 43 17.76 6.63 -5.36
CA ASP A 43 16.94 5.48 -4.93
C ASP A 43 15.76 5.25 -5.88
N TYR A 44 15.18 6.33 -6.38
CA TYR A 44 14.02 6.31 -7.26
C TYR A 44 14.22 7.20 -8.49
N ALA A 45 13.56 6.86 -9.58
CA ALA A 45 13.51 7.65 -10.79
C ALA A 45 12.06 7.83 -11.27
N THR A 46 11.78 8.98 -11.88
CA THR A 46 10.49 9.22 -12.55
C THR A 46 10.67 9.87 -13.92
N ALA A 47 9.84 9.43 -14.87
CA ALA A 47 9.76 9.94 -16.23
C ALA A 47 8.68 11.03 -16.39
N VAL A 48 8.17 11.59 -15.28
CA VAL A 48 7.04 12.53 -15.31
C VAL A 48 7.32 13.75 -16.19
N ALA A 49 8.54 14.27 -16.21
CA ALA A 49 8.87 15.42 -17.05
C ALA A 49 8.83 15.10 -18.55
N LEU A 50 9.15 13.85 -18.95
CA LEU A 50 9.00 13.38 -20.33
C LEU A 50 7.52 13.28 -20.72
N GLN A 51 6.68 12.79 -19.81
CA GLN A 51 5.23 12.69 -20.02
C GLN A 51 4.57 14.08 -20.16
N LEU A 52 5.07 15.06 -19.40
CA LEU A 52 4.54 16.43 -19.40
C LEU A 52 5.11 17.31 -20.52
N ALA A 53 6.25 16.94 -21.12
CA ALA A 53 6.88 17.70 -22.19
C ALA A 53 5.98 17.86 -23.42
N GLY A 54 5.36 16.75 -23.86
CA GLY A 54 4.42 16.75 -24.99
C GLY A 54 3.28 17.76 -24.82
N PRO A 55 2.45 17.64 -23.77
CA PRO A 55 1.32 18.54 -23.57
C PRO A 55 1.73 19.98 -23.18
N SER A 56 2.93 20.20 -22.64
CA SER A 56 3.39 21.56 -22.28
C SER A 56 3.97 22.34 -23.46
N GLY A 57 4.33 21.66 -24.55
CA GLY A 57 5.11 22.26 -25.63
C GLY A 57 6.53 22.68 -25.20
N LEU A 58 6.99 22.24 -24.02
CA LEU A 58 8.31 22.54 -23.48
C LEU A 58 9.24 21.33 -23.61
N PRO A 59 10.56 21.54 -23.77
CA PRO A 59 11.53 20.46 -23.67
C PRO A 59 11.43 19.76 -22.30
N ALA A 60 11.48 18.43 -22.28
CA ALA A 60 11.36 17.65 -21.04
C ALA A 60 12.38 18.05 -19.97
N ARG A 61 13.60 18.43 -20.38
CA ARG A 61 14.62 18.99 -19.48
C ARG A 61 14.16 20.28 -18.79
N ARG A 62 13.47 21.16 -19.52
CA ARG A 62 12.94 22.41 -18.95
C ARG A 62 11.83 22.13 -17.94
N VAL A 63 10.96 21.15 -18.23
CA VAL A 63 9.95 20.70 -17.27
C VAL A 63 10.61 20.10 -16.01
N ALA A 64 11.67 19.31 -16.19
CA ALA A 64 12.44 18.75 -15.07
C ALA A 64 13.10 19.85 -14.21
N GLU A 65 13.64 20.91 -14.82
CA GLU A 65 14.20 22.07 -14.12
C GLU A 65 13.17 22.82 -13.28
N ILE A 66 11.92 22.92 -13.76
CA ILE A 66 10.80 23.54 -13.01
C ILE A 66 10.43 22.68 -11.79
N LEU A 67 10.35 21.35 -11.98
CA LEU A 67 9.93 20.43 -10.92
C LEU A 67 11.02 20.17 -9.88
N ARG A 68 12.31 20.18 -10.27
CA ARG A 68 13.45 19.87 -9.42
C ARG A 68 13.49 20.66 -8.10
N PRO A 69 13.46 22.00 -8.07
CA PRO A 69 13.58 22.76 -6.82
C PRO A 69 12.39 22.49 -5.88
N ARG A 70 11.20 22.30 -6.44
CA ARG A 70 9.97 21.99 -5.68
C ARG A 70 10.05 20.61 -5.04
N LEU A 71 10.58 19.62 -5.76
CA LEU A 71 10.80 18.27 -5.22
C LEU A 71 11.95 18.23 -4.21
N ALA A 72 13.03 18.95 -4.45
CA ALA A 72 14.16 19.02 -3.52
C ALA A 72 13.79 19.67 -2.17
N GLY A 73 12.76 20.53 -2.15
CA GLY A 73 12.21 21.10 -0.91
C GLY A 73 11.17 20.22 -0.21
N ALA A 74 10.81 19.05 -0.76
CA ALA A 74 9.81 18.18 -0.15
C ALA A 74 10.40 17.35 1.00
N PRO A 75 9.65 17.14 2.09
CA PRO A 75 10.13 16.37 3.24
C PRO A 75 10.45 14.93 2.85
N GLY A 76 11.61 14.42 3.30
CA GLY A 76 12.08 13.07 3.02
C GLY A 76 12.91 12.92 1.74
N ILE A 77 13.03 13.98 0.93
CA ILE A 77 13.90 14.00 -0.25
C ILE A 77 15.20 14.73 0.10
N ARG A 78 16.34 14.06 -0.07
CA ARG A 78 17.67 14.64 0.16
C ARG A 78 18.17 15.40 -1.06
N ARG A 79 17.98 14.83 -2.26
CA ARG A 79 18.49 15.40 -3.51
C ARG A 79 17.64 14.96 -4.70
N VAL A 80 17.55 15.85 -5.69
CA VAL A 80 16.95 15.54 -7.00
C VAL A 80 17.92 15.97 -8.09
N ASP A 81 18.25 15.02 -8.97
CA ASP A 81 19.12 15.19 -10.12
C ASP A 81 18.36 14.96 -11.43
N ILE A 82 18.71 15.74 -12.45
CA ILE A 82 18.12 15.61 -13.78
C ILE A 82 19.08 14.78 -14.63
N ALA A 83 18.61 13.64 -15.13
CA ALA A 83 19.37 12.75 -15.99
C ALA A 83 18.86 12.75 -17.43
N GLY A 84 19.80 12.79 -18.37
CA GLY A 84 19.56 12.65 -19.81
C GLY A 84 18.48 13.61 -20.35
N PRO A 85 17.45 13.09 -21.06
CA PRO A 85 16.45 13.92 -21.72
C PRO A 85 15.43 14.57 -20.77
N GLY A 86 15.40 14.19 -19.49
CA GLY A 86 14.42 14.71 -18.52
C GLY A 86 13.95 13.69 -17.47
N PHE A 87 14.75 12.69 -17.14
CA PHE A 87 14.46 11.83 -15.98
C PHE A 87 14.80 12.58 -14.69
N LEU A 88 13.93 12.47 -13.69
CA LEU A 88 14.20 12.98 -12.34
C LEU A 88 14.62 11.81 -11.46
N ASN A 89 15.89 11.82 -11.07
CA ASN A 89 16.50 10.89 -10.14
C ASN A 89 16.42 11.47 -8.73
N ILE A 90 15.87 10.71 -7.80
CA ILE A 90 15.51 11.16 -6.46
C ILE A 90 16.28 10.31 -5.46
N THR A 91 17.00 10.98 -4.56
CA THR A 91 17.64 10.36 -3.41
C THR A 91 16.87 10.74 -2.16
N LEU A 92 16.46 9.74 -1.39
CA LEU A 92 15.79 9.92 -0.12
C LEU A 92 16.79 10.29 0.97
N ALA A 93 16.29 10.83 2.08
CA ALA A 93 17.10 11.01 3.28
C ALA A 93 17.31 9.66 4.01
N ASP A 94 18.49 9.48 4.61
CA ASP A 94 18.94 8.20 5.17
C ASP A 94 18.01 7.67 6.29
N ASP A 95 17.31 8.56 7.00
CA ASP A 95 16.41 8.19 8.11
C ASP A 95 15.01 7.75 7.65
N THR A 96 14.69 7.83 6.37
CA THR A 96 13.30 7.69 5.89
C THR A 96 12.70 6.30 6.05
N ALA A 97 13.52 5.24 6.02
CA ALA A 97 13.07 3.87 6.22
C ALA A 97 12.92 3.56 7.72
N THR A 98 13.92 3.94 8.52
CA THR A 98 13.91 3.74 9.98
C THR A 98 12.74 4.46 10.65
N LEU A 99 12.47 5.71 10.25
CA LEU A 99 11.32 6.46 10.75
C LEU A 99 9.99 5.78 10.37
N LEU A 100 9.86 5.29 9.14
CA LEU A 100 8.65 4.59 8.72
C LEU A 100 8.42 3.31 9.53
N VAL A 101 9.47 2.52 9.79
CA VAL A 101 9.34 1.31 10.62
C VAL A 101 8.90 1.67 12.03
N ARG A 102 9.47 2.74 12.62
CA ARG A 102 9.03 3.25 13.93
C ARG A 102 7.57 3.67 13.92
N ASP A 103 7.12 4.39 12.89
CA ASP A 103 5.73 4.82 12.74
C ASP A 103 4.78 3.62 12.60
N ILE A 104 5.17 2.60 11.83
CA ILE A 104 4.39 1.35 11.67
C ILE A 104 4.26 0.65 13.02
N LEU A 105 5.36 0.49 13.76
CA LEU A 105 5.36 -0.17 15.08
C LEU A 105 4.55 0.63 16.10
N ALA A 106 4.65 1.95 16.11
CA ALA A 106 3.88 2.82 16.99
C ALA A 106 2.38 2.80 16.66
N ALA A 107 2.01 2.69 15.38
CA ALA A 107 0.62 2.60 14.94
C ALA A 107 0.01 1.19 15.14
N GLY A 108 0.82 0.13 15.14
CA GLY A 108 0.37 -1.25 15.35
C GLY A 108 -0.74 -1.67 14.38
N LEU A 109 -1.80 -2.30 14.90
CA LEU A 109 -2.97 -2.72 14.11
C LEU A 109 -3.72 -1.55 13.45
N ARG A 110 -3.47 -0.31 13.88
CA ARG A 110 -4.09 0.89 13.31
C ARG A 110 -3.30 1.47 12.15
N TYR A 111 -2.13 0.93 11.82
CA TYR A 111 -1.40 1.38 10.63
C TYR A 111 -2.28 1.22 9.37
N GLY A 112 -2.26 2.22 8.49
CA GLY A 112 -3.11 2.28 7.30
C GLY A 112 -4.57 2.70 7.53
N HIS A 113 -4.99 2.90 8.80
CA HIS A 113 -6.27 3.53 9.08
C HIS A 113 -6.20 5.04 8.90
N SER A 114 -7.28 5.64 8.44
CA SER A 114 -7.40 7.08 8.28
C SER A 114 -8.79 7.57 8.70
N SER A 115 -8.97 8.89 8.71
CA SER A 115 -10.27 9.55 8.93
C SER A 115 -10.71 10.36 7.71
N VAL A 116 -10.18 10.05 6.52
CA VAL A 116 -10.42 10.82 5.30
C VAL A 116 -11.90 10.80 4.92
N LEU A 117 -12.61 9.71 5.22
CA LEU A 117 -14.04 9.55 4.94
C LEU A 117 -14.90 9.73 6.20
N ALA A 118 -14.36 10.37 7.26
CA ALA A 118 -15.10 10.60 8.48
C ALA A 118 -16.35 11.46 8.23
N GLY A 119 -17.50 10.98 8.72
CA GLY A 119 -18.80 11.63 8.49
C GLY A 119 -19.52 11.17 7.22
N GLU A 120 -18.87 10.40 6.34
CA GLU A 120 -19.53 9.79 5.20
C GLU A 120 -20.26 8.50 5.61
N VAL A 121 -21.47 8.32 5.05
CA VAL A 121 -22.29 7.12 5.25
C VAL A 121 -22.44 6.39 3.92
N HIS A 122 -21.99 5.13 3.88
CA HIS A 122 -22.06 4.26 2.71
C HIS A 122 -23.00 3.09 2.98
N GLN A 123 -23.95 2.87 2.09
CA GLN A 123 -24.86 1.71 2.14
C GLN A 123 -24.58 0.82 0.93
N LEU A 124 -24.16 -0.42 1.18
CA LEU A 124 -23.76 -1.38 0.15
C LEU A 124 -24.71 -2.56 0.14
N HIS A 125 -25.21 -2.92 -1.04
CA HIS A 125 -26.04 -4.10 -1.23
C HIS A 125 -25.35 -5.10 -2.17
N CYS A 126 -25.55 -6.40 -1.97
CA CYS A 126 -25.04 -7.42 -2.87
C CYS A 126 -26.03 -8.56 -3.14
N PRO A 127 -25.96 -9.19 -4.32
CA PRO A 127 -26.73 -10.40 -4.59
C PRO A 127 -26.26 -11.58 -3.74
N TYR A 128 -27.09 -12.62 -3.63
CA TYR A 128 -26.70 -13.88 -2.99
C TYR A 128 -25.73 -14.68 -3.88
N GLU A 129 -24.48 -14.23 -3.91
CA GLU A 129 -23.36 -14.85 -4.61
C GLU A 129 -22.12 -14.78 -3.71
N LEU A 130 -21.39 -15.89 -3.54
CA LEU A 130 -20.22 -15.96 -2.66
C LEU A 130 -19.22 -14.82 -2.93
N ARG A 131 -18.85 -14.59 -4.19
CA ARG A 131 -17.90 -13.52 -4.54
C ARG A 131 -18.46 -12.14 -4.21
N ALA A 132 -19.75 -11.90 -4.44
CA ALA A 132 -20.38 -10.62 -4.17
C ALA A 132 -20.41 -10.31 -2.67
N VAL A 133 -20.73 -11.32 -1.85
CA VAL A 133 -20.75 -11.22 -0.39
C VAL A 133 -19.36 -10.92 0.16
N VAL A 134 -18.34 -11.70 -0.24
CA VAL A 134 -16.95 -11.49 0.22
C VAL A 134 -16.41 -10.13 -0.24
N THR A 135 -16.68 -9.74 -1.48
CA THR A 135 -16.26 -8.43 -2.02
C THR A 135 -16.89 -7.29 -1.25
N THR A 136 -18.17 -7.42 -0.90
CA THR A 136 -18.92 -6.39 -0.15
C THR A 136 -18.40 -6.26 1.28
N ASP A 137 -18.16 -7.37 1.97
CA ASP A 137 -17.55 -7.36 3.31
C ASP A 137 -16.14 -6.72 3.28
N THR A 138 -15.32 -7.11 2.31
CA THR A 138 -13.96 -6.57 2.14
C THR A 138 -14.00 -5.06 1.88
N LEU A 139 -14.85 -4.62 0.96
CA LEU A 139 -15.02 -3.19 0.65
C LEU A 139 -15.49 -2.42 1.89
N ALA A 140 -16.43 -2.98 2.66
CA ALA A 140 -16.91 -2.36 3.89
C ALA A 140 -15.79 -2.22 4.94
N ARG A 141 -14.91 -3.22 5.10
CA ARG A 141 -13.74 -3.12 5.99
C ARG A 141 -12.76 -2.04 5.55
N LEU A 142 -12.50 -1.95 4.25
CA LEU A 142 -11.63 -0.90 3.71
C LEU A 142 -12.23 0.49 3.94
N LEU A 143 -13.52 0.68 3.67
CA LEU A 143 -14.18 1.97 3.92
C LEU A 143 -14.21 2.34 5.41
N ARG A 144 -14.52 1.37 6.29
CA ARG A 144 -14.48 1.57 7.75
C ARG A 144 -13.08 1.89 8.25
N SER A 145 -12.03 1.29 7.69
CA SER A 145 -10.65 1.63 8.07
C SER A 145 -10.25 3.05 7.67
N GLN A 146 -10.94 3.64 6.69
CA GLN A 146 -10.77 5.06 6.29
C GLN A 146 -11.71 6.03 7.03
N GLY A 147 -12.46 5.55 8.04
CA GLY A 147 -13.30 6.35 8.92
C GLY A 147 -14.76 6.49 8.49
N ALA A 148 -15.19 5.84 7.40
CA ALA A 148 -16.58 5.89 6.95
C ALA A 148 -17.52 5.03 7.81
N ALA A 149 -18.76 5.48 7.98
CA ALA A 149 -19.84 4.65 8.50
C ALA A 149 -20.41 3.80 7.36
N VAL A 150 -20.35 2.47 7.48
CA VAL A 150 -20.77 1.55 6.40
C VAL A 150 -21.83 0.59 6.89
N ARG A 151 -22.93 0.50 6.16
CA ARG A 151 -23.97 -0.52 6.34
C ARG A 151 -24.01 -1.46 5.14
N THR A 152 -23.92 -2.76 5.37
CA THR A 152 -23.94 -3.79 4.33
C THR A 152 -25.22 -4.62 4.38
N SER A 153 -25.74 -4.99 3.21
CA SER A 153 -26.87 -5.92 3.10
C SER A 153 -26.70 -6.91 1.95
N CYS A 154 -27.27 -8.10 2.10
CA CYS A 154 -27.35 -9.12 1.05
C CYS A 154 -28.80 -9.52 0.79
N GLU A 155 -29.14 -9.93 -0.43
CA GLU A 155 -30.48 -10.43 -0.77
C GLU A 155 -30.97 -11.54 0.18
N GLN A 156 -30.05 -12.39 0.64
CA GLN A 156 -30.35 -13.53 1.51
C GLN A 156 -29.30 -13.65 2.61
N VAL A 157 -29.59 -14.50 3.61
CA VAL A 157 -28.63 -14.86 4.66
C VAL A 157 -27.53 -15.72 4.04
N PRO A 158 -26.25 -15.31 4.11
CA PRO A 158 -25.10 -16.14 3.70
C PRO A 158 -25.13 -17.51 4.36
N ASP A 159 -24.89 -18.58 3.58
CA ASP A 159 -24.76 -19.92 4.13
C ASP A 159 -23.53 -19.99 5.08
N PRO A 160 -23.71 -20.39 6.34
CA PRO A 160 -22.63 -20.52 7.31
C PRO A 160 -21.47 -21.40 6.85
N ALA A 161 -21.72 -22.40 5.99
CA ALA A 161 -20.71 -23.34 5.50
C ALA A 161 -19.52 -22.66 4.83
N TRP A 162 -19.75 -21.53 4.15
CA TRP A 162 -18.68 -20.72 3.55
C TRP A 162 -18.53 -19.34 4.21
N ALA A 163 -19.58 -18.78 4.81
CA ALA A 163 -19.50 -17.44 5.41
C ALA A 163 -18.63 -17.41 6.67
N ALA A 164 -18.70 -18.44 7.53
CA ALA A 164 -17.96 -18.47 8.79
C ALA A 164 -16.45 -18.67 8.58
N PRO A 165 -15.97 -19.63 7.75
CA PRO A 165 -14.54 -19.78 7.47
C PRO A 165 -13.92 -18.54 6.81
N LEU A 166 -14.69 -17.82 5.99
CA LEU A 166 -14.25 -16.58 5.33
C LEU A 166 -14.40 -15.34 6.23
N GLY A 167 -14.97 -15.50 7.42
CA GLY A 167 -15.14 -14.43 8.40
C GLY A 167 -16.04 -13.27 7.94
N VAL A 168 -16.99 -13.53 7.03
CA VAL A 168 -17.90 -12.53 6.45
C VAL A 168 -18.80 -11.90 7.53
N ARG A 169 -18.97 -10.58 7.48
CA ARG A 169 -19.87 -9.83 8.39
C ARG A 169 -20.79 -8.89 7.61
N LEU A 170 -22.07 -9.21 7.59
CA LEU A 170 -23.12 -8.37 6.99
C LEU A 170 -24.08 -7.85 8.04
N ASP A 171 -24.57 -6.62 7.85
CA ASP A 171 -25.42 -5.96 8.85
C ASP A 171 -26.92 -6.27 8.68
N ALA A 172 -27.35 -6.65 7.47
CA ALA A 172 -28.74 -6.93 7.16
C ALA A 172 -28.91 -7.90 5.98
N HIS A 173 -30.13 -8.44 5.84
CA HIS A 173 -30.52 -9.31 4.73
C HIS A 173 -31.87 -8.89 4.15
N GLY A 174 -32.14 -9.27 2.90
CA GLY A 174 -33.37 -8.98 2.18
C GLY A 174 -33.27 -7.78 1.26
N THR A 175 -34.42 -7.40 0.68
CA THR A 175 -34.53 -6.26 -0.22
C THR A 175 -34.45 -4.95 0.57
N PRO A 176 -33.54 -4.02 0.22
CA PRO A 176 -33.46 -2.75 0.90
C PRO A 176 -34.72 -1.90 0.63
N PRO A 177 -35.15 -1.06 1.60
CA PRO A 177 -36.35 -0.23 1.46
C PRO A 177 -36.21 0.85 0.38
N VAL A 178 -34.98 1.19 0.01
CA VAL A 178 -34.63 2.13 -1.06
C VAL A 178 -33.58 1.45 -1.93
N PRO A 179 -33.59 1.64 -3.26
CA PRO A 179 -32.55 1.11 -4.14
C PRO A 179 -31.15 1.55 -3.67
N LEU A 180 -30.24 0.59 -3.49
CA LEU A 180 -28.86 0.83 -3.05
C LEU A 180 -27.85 0.48 -4.15
N PRO A 181 -26.64 1.08 -4.11
CA PRO A 181 -25.52 0.63 -4.93
C PRO A 181 -25.28 -0.87 -4.76
N THR A 182 -25.38 -1.61 -5.86
CA THR A 182 -25.20 -3.06 -5.87
C THR A 182 -23.75 -3.40 -6.20
N VAL A 183 -23.05 -4.04 -5.28
CA VAL A 183 -21.70 -4.55 -5.49
C VAL A 183 -21.80 -5.83 -6.32
N ARG A 184 -21.35 -5.75 -7.57
CA ARG A 184 -21.25 -6.91 -8.47
C ARG A 184 -19.78 -7.16 -8.79
N PRO A 185 -19.22 -8.31 -8.40
CA PRO A 185 -17.88 -8.69 -8.82
C PRO A 185 -17.81 -8.70 -10.33
N VAL A 186 -16.73 -8.14 -10.88
CA VAL A 186 -16.46 -8.28 -12.31
C VAL A 186 -16.27 -9.78 -12.60
N PRO A 187 -16.97 -10.34 -13.61
CA PRO A 187 -16.74 -11.70 -14.06
C PRO A 187 -15.24 -11.90 -14.31
N ALA A 188 -14.68 -12.98 -13.77
CA ALA A 188 -13.33 -13.34 -14.18
C ALA A 188 -13.38 -13.61 -15.69
N PRO A 189 -12.42 -13.11 -16.50
CA PRO A 189 -12.31 -13.58 -17.87
C PRO A 189 -12.24 -15.12 -17.83
N PRO A 190 -12.83 -15.82 -18.82
CA PRO A 190 -12.68 -17.26 -18.89
C PRO A 190 -11.19 -17.57 -18.80
N LEU A 191 -10.83 -18.61 -18.05
CA LEU A 191 -9.47 -19.12 -18.06
C LEU A 191 -9.18 -19.50 -19.52
N SER A 192 -8.58 -18.57 -20.27
CA SER A 192 -7.97 -18.86 -21.56
C SER A 192 -7.03 -20.00 -21.27
N SER A 193 -7.34 -21.18 -21.82
CA SER A 193 -6.63 -22.45 -21.69
C SER A 193 -5.45 -22.38 -20.74
N ALA A 194 -5.58 -23.02 -19.57
CA ALA A 194 -4.47 -23.23 -18.64
C ALA A 194 -3.15 -23.36 -19.44
N PRO A 195 -2.08 -22.60 -19.11
CA PRO A 195 -0.78 -22.88 -19.73
C PRO A 195 -0.58 -24.39 -19.57
N GLY A 196 -0.41 -25.06 -20.72
CA GLY A 196 -0.57 -26.50 -20.84
C GLY A 196 0.06 -27.18 -19.65
N SER A 197 -0.69 -28.07 -19.00
CA SER A 197 -0.21 -28.94 -17.94
C SER A 197 1.19 -29.43 -18.33
N VAL A 198 2.20 -28.85 -17.69
CA VAL A 198 3.56 -29.36 -17.77
C VAL A 198 3.44 -30.78 -17.24
N PRO A 199 3.75 -31.81 -18.03
CA PRO A 199 3.75 -33.17 -17.52
C PRO A 199 4.66 -33.18 -16.29
N ALA A 200 4.22 -33.86 -15.22
CA ALA A 200 5.10 -34.12 -14.09
C ALA A 200 6.30 -34.92 -14.63
N GLU A 201 7.43 -34.25 -14.85
CA GLU A 201 8.68 -34.94 -15.06
C GLU A 201 9.06 -35.59 -13.71
N ASP A 202 9.13 -36.92 -13.77
CA ASP A 202 9.69 -37.81 -12.76
C ASP A 202 11.06 -37.28 -12.29
N PRO A 203 11.42 -37.28 -11.00
CA PRO A 203 12.66 -36.70 -10.52
C PRO A 203 13.82 -37.66 -10.83
N ALA A 204 14.24 -37.70 -12.09
CA ALA A 204 15.44 -38.40 -12.52
C ALA A 204 16.56 -37.38 -12.73
N VAL A 205 17.46 -37.33 -11.74
CA VAL A 205 18.91 -37.01 -11.79
C VAL A 205 19.38 -36.22 -13.03
N PRO A 206 19.85 -34.97 -12.90
CA PRO A 206 20.44 -34.26 -14.04
C PRO A 206 21.78 -34.91 -14.40
N GLY A 207 21.75 -35.77 -15.42
CA GLY A 207 22.91 -36.20 -16.18
C GLY A 207 23.46 -35.03 -16.98
N SER A 208 24.76 -34.82 -16.87
CA SER A 208 25.57 -33.84 -17.57
C SER A 208 25.20 -33.69 -19.05
N VAL A 209 24.89 -32.46 -19.48
CA VAL A 209 24.70 -32.15 -20.91
C VAL A 209 25.97 -31.48 -21.45
N PRO A 210 26.53 -31.93 -22.59
CA PRO A 210 27.81 -31.45 -23.10
C PRO A 210 27.69 -30.10 -23.81
N ALA A 211 28.83 -29.43 -23.95
CA ALA A 211 29.02 -28.22 -24.74
C ALA A 211 29.03 -28.50 -26.27
N GLU A 212 29.01 -27.41 -27.04
CA GLU A 212 29.19 -27.25 -28.50
C GLU A 212 27.89 -27.08 -29.31
N ASP A 213 27.73 -26.19 -30.30
CA ASP A 213 28.46 -25.00 -30.80
C ASP A 213 27.50 -24.30 -31.80
N SER A 214 27.85 -23.09 -32.22
CA SER A 214 27.42 -22.37 -33.43
C SER A 214 26.26 -21.37 -33.32
N ALA A 215 26.62 -20.08 -33.20
CA ALA A 215 26.53 -19.09 -34.29
C ALA A 215 26.45 -17.65 -33.74
N VAL A 216 27.60 -16.99 -33.68
CA VAL A 216 27.74 -15.53 -33.58
C VAL A 216 27.85 -14.95 -34.99
N PRO A 217 27.42 -13.70 -35.24
CA PRO A 217 28.12 -12.87 -36.21
C PRO A 217 28.76 -11.64 -35.56
N GLY A 218 30.05 -11.44 -35.87
CA GLY A 218 30.54 -10.12 -36.27
C GLY A 218 31.26 -9.25 -35.24
N SER A 219 32.48 -9.66 -34.86
CA SER A 219 33.68 -8.89 -34.48
C SER A 219 33.66 -7.35 -34.51
N VAL A 220 34.21 -6.71 -33.46
CA VAL A 220 35.39 -5.81 -33.54
C VAL A 220 36.21 -5.96 -32.25
N ARG A 221 37.53 -6.17 -32.40
CA ARG A 221 38.56 -6.34 -31.37
C ARG A 221 39.22 -5.00 -30.99
N ALA A 222 39.73 -4.91 -29.75
CA ALA A 222 41.06 -4.36 -29.43
C ALA A 222 41.50 -4.71 -27.99
N ASP A 223 42.56 -5.54 -27.91
CA ASP A 223 43.72 -5.53 -26.99
C ASP A 223 43.64 -5.56 -25.44
N VAL A 224 43.80 -6.80 -24.90
CA VAL A 224 44.68 -7.35 -23.82
C VAL A 224 45.63 -6.34 -23.10
N PRO A 225 45.90 -6.37 -21.75
CA PRO A 225 46.38 -7.57 -21.05
C PRO A 225 46.07 -7.82 -19.55
N ALA A 226 46.19 -9.11 -19.21
CA ALA A 226 46.75 -9.74 -18.01
C ALA A 226 46.22 -9.41 -16.59
N VAL A 227 45.66 -10.46 -15.97
CA VAL A 227 45.64 -10.73 -14.51
C VAL A 227 47.10 -10.87 -13.99
N PRO A 228 47.41 -10.66 -12.70
CA PRO A 228 47.01 -11.54 -11.57
C PRO A 228 46.70 -10.70 -10.29
N GLU A 229 46.40 -11.15 -9.07
CA GLU A 229 46.28 -12.43 -8.38
C GLU A 229 45.51 -12.12 -7.06
N SER A 230 44.67 -13.05 -6.59
CA SER A 230 44.33 -13.34 -5.18
C SER A 230 44.13 -12.22 -4.14
N VAL A 231 42.98 -12.20 -3.44
CA VAL A 231 42.88 -12.39 -1.96
C VAL A 231 41.44 -12.81 -1.61
N ARG A 232 41.34 -13.87 -0.80
CA ARG A 232 40.12 -14.47 -0.22
C ARG A 232 39.54 -13.63 0.91
N ALA A 233 38.22 -13.71 1.12
CA ALA A 233 37.63 -13.67 2.46
C ALA A 233 36.26 -14.35 2.45
N ASP A 234 36.02 -15.11 3.51
CA ASP A 234 35.02 -16.15 3.72
C ASP A 234 33.56 -15.66 3.73
N VAL A 235 32.67 -16.50 3.18
CA VAL A 235 31.22 -16.44 3.44
C VAL A 235 30.88 -17.68 4.28
N PRO A 236 30.36 -17.54 5.52
CA PRO A 236 29.93 -18.70 6.30
C PRO A 236 28.67 -19.31 5.69
N ALA A 237 28.71 -20.63 5.50
CA ALA A 237 27.64 -21.45 4.96
C ALA A 237 26.41 -21.48 5.88
N VAL A 238 25.23 -21.32 5.28
CA VAL A 238 23.94 -21.60 5.89
C VAL A 238 23.64 -23.09 5.66
N PRO A 239 23.44 -23.93 6.69
CA PRO A 239 23.08 -25.33 6.48
C PRO A 239 21.59 -25.47 6.14
N GLU A 240 21.32 -26.14 5.02
CA GLU A 240 20.01 -26.64 4.65
C GLU A 240 19.66 -27.91 5.43
N SER A 241 18.39 -28.00 5.86
CA SER A 241 17.65 -29.20 6.30
C SER A 241 18.02 -29.85 7.65
N VAL A 242 17.02 -29.88 8.54
CA VAL A 242 16.94 -30.80 9.70
C VAL A 242 15.70 -31.68 9.48
N PRO A 243 15.81 -33.01 9.58
CA PRO A 243 14.68 -33.93 9.34
C PRO A 243 13.74 -34.01 10.57
N ALA A 244 12.50 -34.37 10.28
CA ALA A 244 11.44 -34.65 11.24
C ALA A 244 11.58 -36.06 11.84
N ASP A 245 11.54 -36.20 13.17
CA ASP A 245 10.47 -36.92 13.86
C ASP A 245 10.57 -36.82 15.40
N ASP A 246 9.43 -37.09 16.04
CA ASP A 246 9.14 -37.34 17.47
C ASP A 246 8.80 -36.17 18.43
N LEU A 247 7.50 -35.85 18.41
CA LEU A 247 6.54 -35.83 19.53
C LEU A 247 7.00 -35.26 20.90
N ALA A 248 6.55 -34.04 21.19
CA ALA A 248 5.88 -33.70 22.46
C ALA A 248 5.10 -32.38 22.30
N VAL A 249 3.77 -32.47 22.31
CA VAL A 249 2.86 -31.33 22.47
C VAL A 249 2.82 -30.99 23.97
N PRO A 250 3.14 -29.77 24.42
CA PRO A 250 2.67 -29.30 25.72
C PRO A 250 1.38 -28.50 25.54
N GLU A 251 0.30 -29.05 26.11
CA GLU A 251 -0.90 -28.31 26.44
C GLU A 251 -0.59 -27.14 27.38
N SER A 252 -1.35 -26.05 27.21
CA SER A 252 -1.63 -25.01 28.22
C SER A 252 -0.45 -24.28 28.88
N VAL A 253 -0.24 -23.02 28.49
CA VAL A 253 0.48 -22.05 29.33
C VAL A 253 -0.55 -21.25 30.13
N PRO A 254 -0.48 -21.24 31.48
CA PRO A 254 -1.42 -20.54 32.34
C PRO A 254 -1.17 -19.03 32.37
N ALA A 255 -2.24 -18.29 32.69
CA ALA A 255 -2.19 -16.89 33.06
C ALA A 255 -1.63 -16.74 34.49
N ASP A 256 -0.55 -15.99 34.64
CA ASP A 256 -0.30 -15.00 35.71
C ASP A 256 1.18 -14.63 35.72
N ASP A 257 1.47 -13.35 35.49
CA ASP A 257 2.34 -12.53 36.36
C ASP A 257 2.52 -11.14 35.75
N LEU A 258 1.58 -10.26 36.11
CA LEU A 258 1.68 -8.82 35.98
C LEU A 258 2.70 -8.28 36.98
N ALA A 259 3.96 -8.16 36.56
CA ALA A 259 4.94 -7.32 37.25
C ALA A 259 4.73 -5.85 36.85
N VAL A 260 3.95 -5.14 37.67
CA VAL A 260 3.84 -3.68 37.71
C VAL A 260 5.07 -3.12 38.44
N PRO A 261 5.81 -2.13 37.90
CA PRO A 261 6.67 -1.31 38.72
C PRO A 261 5.91 -0.07 39.24
N GLU A 262 5.79 0.01 40.57
CA GLU A 262 5.29 1.15 41.32
C GLU A 262 6.24 2.37 41.28
N SER A 263 5.62 3.54 41.41
CA SER A 263 6.11 4.77 42.06
C SER A 263 6.88 5.81 41.22
N VAL A 264 6.12 6.77 40.67
CA VAL A 264 6.52 8.17 40.66
C VAL A 264 5.37 8.98 41.28
N ARG A 265 5.70 9.67 42.37
CA ARG A 265 4.81 10.52 43.19
C ARG A 265 4.34 11.72 42.36
N ALA A 266 3.04 12.02 42.41
CA ALA A 266 2.47 13.29 41.99
C ALA A 266 2.01 14.05 43.24
N ASP A 267 2.63 15.21 43.49
CA ASP A 267 2.05 16.27 44.30
C ASP A 267 0.86 16.86 43.53
N ASP A 268 -0.28 16.97 44.20
CA ASP A 268 -1.48 17.69 43.78
C ASP A 268 -1.60 18.93 44.69
N PRO A 269 -2.19 20.06 44.25
CA PRO A 269 -3.66 20.09 44.31
C PRO A 269 -4.38 20.90 43.21
N ALA A 270 -5.62 20.47 42.96
CA ALA A 270 -6.72 21.05 42.18
C ALA A 270 -7.02 22.55 42.47
N PRO A 271 -7.77 23.27 41.60
CA PRO A 271 -9.25 23.16 41.48
C PRO A 271 -9.70 23.26 39.99
N ASP A 272 -10.94 23.15 39.52
CA ASP A 272 -12.26 23.39 40.07
C ASP A 272 -13.33 22.77 39.15
N ARG A 273 -14.56 22.66 39.66
CA ARG A 273 -15.71 21.92 39.11
C ARG A 273 -16.24 22.46 37.77
N LEU A 274 -16.59 21.57 36.84
CA LEU A 274 -17.49 21.85 35.72
C LEU A 274 -18.93 21.43 36.06
N PRO A 275 -19.95 22.24 35.73
CA PRO A 275 -21.34 22.01 36.09
C PRO A 275 -22.08 21.06 35.13
N THR A 276 -23.07 20.37 35.69
CA THR A 276 -24.04 19.48 35.02
C THR A 276 -24.96 20.28 34.06
N PRO A 277 -25.28 19.80 32.85
CA PRO A 277 -26.27 20.46 32.01
C PRO A 277 -27.70 20.14 32.46
N ASP A 278 -28.44 21.23 32.64
CA ASP A 278 -29.80 21.32 33.14
C ASP A 278 -30.85 20.73 32.16
N ARG A 279 -31.97 20.29 32.73
CA ARG A 279 -33.12 19.71 32.02
C ARG A 279 -33.81 20.77 31.14
N LEU A 280 -34.05 20.43 29.87
CA LEU A 280 -34.93 21.21 28.98
C LEU A 280 -36.40 21.14 29.47
N PRO A 281 -37.12 22.27 29.50
CA PRO A 281 -38.54 22.32 29.87
C PRO A 281 -39.45 21.89 28.71
N THR A 282 -40.54 21.22 29.08
CA THR A 282 -41.63 20.73 28.22
C THR A 282 -42.38 21.88 27.54
N PRO A 283 -42.72 21.82 26.24
CA PRO A 283 -43.52 22.85 25.61
C PRO A 283 -45.01 22.72 25.94
N ASP A 284 -45.58 23.88 26.26
CA ASP A 284 -46.94 24.16 26.68
C ASP A 284 -48.00 23.82 25.62
N ARG A 285 -49.20 23.49 26.10
CA ARG A 285 -50.41 23.21 25.30
C ARG A 285 -50.86 24.46 24.53
N LEU A 286 -51.13 24.31 23.23
CA LEU A 286 -51.96 25.24 22.47
C LEU A 286 -53.45 24.80 22.48
N PRO A 287 -54.40 25.74 22.49
CA PRO A 287 -55.83 25.45 22.62
C PRO A 287 -56.49 25.08 21.27
N THR A 288 -57.52 24.24 21.36
CA THR A 288 -58.47 23.87 20.29
C THR A 288 -59.30 25.06 19.82
N PRO A 289 -59.63 25.18 18.51
CA PRO A 289 -60.70 26.04 18.04
C PRO A 289 -62.04 25.28 17.94
N ASP A 290 -63.13 26.03 18.10
CA ASP A 290 -64.55 25.65 17.93
C ASP A 290 -64.90 25.14 16.52
#